data_AF-A0A4V6D2M7-F1
#
_entry.id   AF-A0A4V6D2M7-F1
#
_cell.length_a   1.000
_cell.length_b   1.000
_cell.length_c   1.000
_cell.angle_alpha   90.00
_cell.angle_beta   90.00
_cell.angle_gamma   90.00
#
_symmetry.space_group_name_H-M   'P 1'
#
loop_
_entity.id
_entity.type
_entity.pdbx_description
1 polymer ?
#
loop_
_entity_poly.entity_id
_entity_poly.type
_entity_poly.pdbx_seq_one_letter_code
_entity_poly.pdbx_strand_id
1 'polypeptide(L)'
;MASSRANWDEKTMKTFLDLCIAEKNQLNWSNKCLTKLGWQHFYRGVCEATPSMGTEDTPADMYLDPMATSNARNMSKRSTQEEVVDSPPKKKSGSLEDYVRELSETVATRSQKRLSREQEDLDLAMRILEEDGIDEGSDLYCMAIYLCKNVVNRRAFTKMKTREGCLHWIQFNWERENK
;
A
#
# COMPACT_ATOMS: atom_id res chain seq x y z
N MET A 1 16.29 10.32 28.71
CA MET A 1 15.58 11.20 27.76
C MET A 1 14.69 10.34 26.88
N ALA A 2 13.37 10.56 26.87
CA ALA A 2 12.49 9.79 26.01
C ALA A 2 12.69 10.26 24.56
N SER A 3 13.11 9.35 23.68
CA SER A 3 13.19 9.62 22.24
C SER A 3 11.82 10.08 21.76
N SER A 4 11.74 11.28 21.20
CA SER A 4 10.54 11.81 20.55
C SER A 4 10.11 10.81 19.47
N ARG A 5 9.05 10.06 19.76
CA ARG A 5 8.48 9.10 18.80
C ARG A 5 7.85 9.90 17.68
N ALA A 6 8.07 9.48 16.43
CA ALA A 6 7.40 10.07 15.27
C ALA A 6 5.89 10.06 15.50
N ASN A 7 5.26 11.23 15.43
CA ASN A 7 3.82 11.36 15.55
C ASN A 7 3.18 11.06 14.19
N TRP A 8 2.52 9.90 14.10
CA TRP A 8 1.72 9.53 12.93
C TRP A 8 0.29 9.99 13.17
N ASP A 9 -0.01 11.23 12.81
CA ASP A 9 -1.37 11.71 12.80
C ASP A 9 -2.17 11.06 11.65
N GLU A 10 -3.50 11.08 11.76
CA GLU A 10 -4.39 10.44 10.77
C GLU A 10 -4.17 11.01 9.37
N LYS A 11 -3.84 12.30 9.28
CA LYS A 11 -3.55 13.00 8.02
C LYS A 11 -2.25 12.50 7.38
N THR A 12 -1.19 12.32 8.15
CA THR A 12 0.10 11.79 7.68
C THR A 12 -0.04 10.33 7.28
N MET A 13 -0.79 9.54 8.06
CA MET A 13 -1.09 8.14 7.72
C MET A 13 -1.89 8.02 6.43
N LYS A 14 -2.93 8.85 6.25
CA LYS A 14 -3.72 8.88 5.01
C LYS A 14 -2.85 9.25 3.81
N THR A 15 -2.02 10.28 3.96
CA THR A 15 -1.10 10.74 2.90
C THR A 15 -0.11 9.65 2.51
N PHE A 16 0.48 8.96 3.50
CA PHE A 16 1.37 7.83 3.29
C PHE A 16 0.71 6.72 2.45
N LEU A 17 -0.51 6.34 2.82
CA LEU A 17 -1.26 5.29 2.12
C LEU A 17 -1.62 5.70 0.69
N ASP A 18 -2.08 6.94 0.50
CA ASP A 18 -2.43 7.48 -0.82
C ASP A 18 -1.21 7.48 -1.76
N LEU A 19 -0.03 7.87 -1.25
CA LEU A 19 1.23 7.83 -2.00
C LEU A 19 1.66 6.40 -2.34
N CYS A 20 1.55 5.46 -1.39
CA CYS A 20 1.85 4.05 -1.64
C CYS A 20 0.94 3.44 -2.72
N ILE A 21 -0.35 3.81 -2.72
CA ILE A 21 -1.32 3.36 -3.72
C ILE A 21 -0.99 3.95 -5.09
N ALA A 22 -0.68 5.25 -5.17
CA ALA A 22 -0.31 5.92 -6.41
C ALA A 22 0.93 5.26 -7.05
N GLU A 23 1.95 4.98 -6.24
CA GLU A 23 3.19 4.36 -6.73
C GLU A 23 2.98 2.90 -7.16
N LYS A 24 2.05 2.19 -6.49
CA LYS A 24 1.65 0.84 -6.89
C LYS A 24 0.93 0.82 -8.23
N ASN A 25 0.08 1.81 -8.50
CA ASN A 25 -0.62 1.92 -9.78
C ASN A 25 0.33 2.25 -10.94
N GLN A 26 1.47 2.89 -10.67
CA GLN A 26 2.51 3.17 -11.66
C GLN A 26 3.47 2.00 -11.91
N LEU A 27 3.24 0.82 -11.30
CA LEU A 27 4.11 -0.36 -11.38
C LEU A 27 5.55 -0.11 -10.92
N ASN A 28 5.80 0.95 -10.13
CA ASN A 28 7.12 1.27 -9.58
C ASN A 28 7.49 0.40 -8.37
N TRP A 29 6.95 -0.82 -8.31
CA TRP A 29 7.19 -1.84 -7.30
C TRP A 29 7.91 -3.03 -7.92
N SER A 30 9.08 -3.37 -7.38
CA SER A 30 9.77 -4.63 -7.67
C SER A 30 9.18 -5.77 -6.85
N ASN A 31 9.67 -7.00 -7.07
CA ASN A 31 9.23 -8.20 -6.35
C ASN A 31 9.40 -8.14 -4.82
N LYS A 32 10.11 -7.14 -4.27
CA LYS A 32 10.38 -7.00 -2.83
C LYS A 32 9.98 -5.65 -2.24
N CYS A 33 10.09 -4.56 -3.00
CA CYS A 33 9.82 -3.21 -2.51
C CYS A 33 9.67 -2.19 -3.65
N LEU A 34 9.32 -0.95 -3.31
CA LEU A 34 9.44 0.22 -4.18
C LEU A 34 10.79 0.22 -4.91
N THR A 35 10.75 0.50 -6.21
CA THR A 35 11.93 0.72 -7.05
C THR A 35 12.64 2.00 -6.61
N LYS A 36 13.87 2.24 -7.10
CA LYS A 36 14.60 3.48 -6.82
C LYS A 36 13.82 4.73 -7.23
N LEU A 37 13.12 4.67 -8.37
CA LEU A 37 12.22 5.73 -8.83
C LEU A 37 11.00 5.87 -7.91
N GLY A 38 10.41 4.75 -7.49
CA GLY A 38 9.28 4.76 -6.55
C GLY A 38 9.61 5.40 -5.21
N TRP A 39 10.81 5.17 -4.67
CA TRP A 39 11.28 5.87 -3.47
C TRP A 39 11.46 7.37 -3.70
N GLN A 40 12.00 7.79 -4.84
CA GLN A 40 12.18 9.21 -5.15
C GLN A 40 10.84 9.95 -5.23
N HIS A 41 9.84 9.38 -5.89
CA HIS A 41 8.49 9.95 -5.95
C HIS A 41 7.83 9.98 -4.58
N PHE A 42 7.96 8.89 -3.82
CA PHE A 42 7.41 8.80 -2.47
C PHE A 42 8.01 9.87 -1.54
N TYR A 43 9.34 10.01 -1.49
CA TYR A 43 9.99 11.04 -0.67
C TYR A 43 9.58 12.46 -1.09
N ARG A 44 9.53 12.73 -2.40
CA ARG A 44 9.05 14.00 -2.93
C ARG A 44 7.62 14.28 -2.49
N GLY A 45 6.71 13.32 -2.67
CA GLY A 45 5.30 13.46 -2.29
C GLY A 45 5.10 13.68 -0.79
N VAL A 46 5.91 13.02 0.06
CA VAL A 46 5.89 13.27 1.51
C VAL A 46 6.38 14.68 1.84
N CYS A 47 7.48 15.15 1.23
CA CYS A 47 8.00 16.51 1.45
C CYS A 47 7.04 17.59 0.95
N GLU A 48 6.33 17.35 -0.15
CA GLU A 48 5.34 18.27 -0.70
C GLU A 48 4.06 18.31 0.15
N ALA A 49 3.62 17.15 0.67
CA ALA A 49 2.42 17.04 1.50
C ALA A 49 2.64 17.48 2.96
N THR A 50 3.89 17.52 3.41
CA THR A 50 4.29 18.02 4.73
C THR A 50 5.37 19.08 4.56
N PRO A 51 5.02 20.37 4.43
CA PRO A 51 6.00 21.44 4.47
C PRO A 51 6.63 21.43 5.87
N SER A 52 7.83 20.87 5.97
CA SER A 52 8.66 20.99 7.16
C SER A 52 8.98 22.47 7.34
N MET A 53 8.40 23.09 8.37
CA MET A 53 8.80 24.41 8.84
C MET A 53 10.22 24.30 9.41
N GLY A 54 11.20 24.83 8.68
CA GLY A 54 12.39 25.49 9.22
C GLY A 54 13.52 24.64 9.81
N THR A 55 14.64 24.58 9.10
CA THR A 55 16.02 24.77 9.63
C THR A 55 16.10 26.15 10.33
N GLU A 56 16.75 26.44 11.46
CA GLU A 56 18.15 26.33 11.96
C GLU A 56 18.07 26.46 13.51
N ASP A 57 18.89 25.83 14.36
CA ASP A 57 20.12 26.44 14.89
C ASP A 57 20.99 25.46 15.72
N THR A 58 22.28 25.49 15.39
CA THR A 58 23.55 25.25 16.12
C THR A 58 23.57 24.66 17.55
N PRO A 59 24.53 23.74 17.84
CA PRO A 59 24.71 23.10 19.15
C PRO A 59 25.78 23.82 20.03
N ALA A 60 25.50 24.06 21.30
CA ALA A 60 26.50 24.20 22.35
C ALA A 60 25.85 24.16 23.74
N ASP A 61 26.47 23.41 24.64
CA ASP A 61 26.46 23.57 26.10
C ASP A 61 25.11 23.62 26.85
N MET A 62 24.87 22.58 27.67
CA MET A 62 25.12 22.71 29.11
C MET A 62 24.94 21.35 29.80
N TYR A 63 26.08 20.73 30.04
CA TYR A 63 26.32 19.74 31.07
C TYR A 63 26.04 20.35 32.45
N LEU A 64 25.03 19.86 33.20
CA LEU A 64 25.02 19.85 34.67
C LEU A 64 24.14 18.70 35.20
N ASP A 65 24.77 17.84 35.99
CA ASP A 65 24.23 16.73 36.79
C ASP A 65 23.35 17.26 37.97
N PRO A 66 22.32 16.53 38.44
CA PRO A 66 21.33 17.03 39.39
C PRO A 66 21.70 16.70 40.84
N MET A 67 21.81 17.72 41.69
CA MET A 67 21.89 17.54 43.15
C MET A 67 20.64 18.11 43.83
N ALA A 68 19.91 17.18 44.45
CA ALA A 68 19.11 17.29 45.67
C ALA A 68 18.28 18.56 45.91
N THR A 69 16.95 18.38 45.92
CA THR A 69 16.13 18.87 47.04
C THR A 69 14.85 18.07 47.16
N SER A 70 14.73 17.37 48.27
CA SER A 70 13.52 16.74 48.78
C SER A 70 12.42 17.77 49.00
N ASN A 71 11.15 17.42 48.75
CA ASN A 71 10.08 17.70 49.70
C ASN A 71 8.87 16.79 49.53
N ALA A 72 8.33 16.44 50.69
CA ALA A 72 7.42 15.36 50.95
C ALA A 72 5.94 15.69 50.66
N ARG A 73 5.15 14.61 50.52
CA ARG A 73 3.70 14.51 50.71
C ARG A 73 2.82 15.12 49.60
N ASN A 74 2.11 14.25 48.89
CA ASN A 74 0.68 14.09 49.14
C ASN A 74 0.13 12.83 48.47
N MET A 75 -0.43 11.98 49.33
CA MET A 75 -1.22 10.79 48.99
C MET A 75 -2.52 11.24 48.32
N SER A 76 -2.76 10.82 47.08
CA SER A 76 -4.11 10.80 46.52
C SER A 76 -4.50 9.35 46.27
N LYS A 77 -5.17 8.76 47.27
CA LYS A 77 -5.88 7.49 47.13
C LYS A 77 -7.11 7.76 46.28
N ARG A 78 -7.07 7.44 44.98
CA ARG A 78 -8.30 7.25 44.22
C ARG A 78 -8.82 5.87 44.59
N SER A 79 -9.91 5.85 45.33
CA SER A 79 -10.66 4.65 45.69
C SER A 79 -11.01 3.88 44.41
N THR A 80 -10.50 2.65 44.31
CA THR A 80 -10.90 1.65 43.33
C THR A 80 -12.35 1.26 43.64
N GLN A 81 -13.30 1.80 42.88
CA GLN A 81 -14.62 1.18 42.75
C GLN A 81 -14.50 0.19 41.59
N GLU A 82 -14.53 -1.10 41.89
CA GLU A 82 -14.57 -2.16 40.87
C GLU A 82 -15.92 -2.10 40.16
N GLU A 83 -15.94 -1.45 39.01
CA GLU A 83 -17.04 -1.60 38.06
C GLU A 83 -16.81 -2.94 37.34
N VAL A 84 -17.55 -3.98 37.77
CA VAL A 84 -17.61 -5.27 37.08
C VAL A 84 -18.41 -5.06 35.79
N VAL A 85 -17.75 -4.50 34.79
CA VAL A 85 -18.19 -4.59 33.40
C VAL A 85 -17.85 -5.97 32.89
N ASP A 86 -18.87 -6.73 32.50
CA ASP A 86 -18.75 -8.02 31.82
C ASP A 86 -18.17 -7.77 30.40
N SER A 87 -16.87 -7.53 30.38
CA SER A 87 -16.10 -7.35 29.14
C SER A 87 -15.91 -8.72 28.50
N PRO A 88 -16.10 -8.85 27.18
CA PRO A 88 -15.84 -10.09 26.46
C PRO A 88 -14.49 -10.68 26.88
N PRO A 89 -14.36 -12.02 27.01
CA PRO A 89 -13.14 -12.65 27.50
C PRO A 89 -11.93 -12.06 26.78
N LYS A 90 -10.97 -11.52 27.54
CA LYS A 90 -9.75 -10.94 26.99
C LYS A 90 -9.18 -11.95 26.00
N LYS A 91 -9.13 -11.60 24.71
CA LYS A 91 -8.43 -12.41 23.71
C LYS A 91 -7.04 -12.65 24.28
N LYS A 92 -6.65 -13.93 24.38
CA LYS A 92 -5.29 -14.31 24.81
C LYS A 92 -4.32 -13.42 24.03
N SER A 93 -3.58 -12.57 24.74
CA SER A 93 -2.55 -11.75 24.11
C SER A 93 -1.49 -12.71 23.61
N GLY A 94 -1.61 -13.12 22.35
CA GLY A 94 -0.48 -13.68 21.62
C GLY A 94 0.69 -12.70 21.72
N SER A 95 1.91 -13.21 21.60
CA SER A 95 3.08 -12.34 21.55
C SER A 95 2.86 -11.26 20.47
N LEU A 96 3.37 -10.05 20.67
CA LEU A 96 3.33 -9.01 19.62
C LEU A 96 3.88 -9.56 18.30
N GLU A 97 4.89 -10.43 18.39
CA GLU A 97 5.48 -11.16 17.26
C GLU A 97 4.46 -12.09 16.57
N ASP A 98 3.62 -12.79 17.33
CA ASP A 98 2.56 -13.65 16.79
C ASP A 98 1.52 -12.83 16.03
N TYR A 99 1.13 -11.67 16.58
CA TYR A 99 0.17 -10.78 15.94
C TYR A 99 0.73 -10.18 14.64
N VAL A 100 1.98 -9.69 14.66
CA VAL A 100 2.65 -9.17 13.46
C VAL A 100 2.80 -10.27 12.41
N ARG A 101 3.15 -11.49 12.83
CA ARG A 101 3.23 -12.65 11.94
C ARG A 101 1.88 -12.98 11.30
N GLU A 102 0.81 -13.09 12.08
CA GLU A 102 -0.55 -13.37 11.58
C GLU A 102 -1.00 -12.31 10.57
N LEU A 103 -0.74 -11.03 10.85
CA LEU A 103 -1.02 -9.94 9.92
C LEU A 103 -0.21 -10.09 8.62
N SER A 104 1.08 -10.41 8.73
CA SER A 104 1.96 -10.58 7.56
C SER A 104 1.50 -11.75 6.68
N GLU A 105 1.12 -12.87 7.28
CA GLU A 105 0.60 -14.05 6.59
C GLU A 105 -0.75 -13.76 5.91
N THR A 106 -1.64 -13.05 6.60
CA THR A 106 -2.93 -12.63 6.04
C THR A 106 -2.75 -11.68 4.85
N VAL A 107 -1.81 -10.75 4.92
CA VAL A 107 -1.49 -9.84 3.80
C VAL A 107 -0.83 -10.61 2.65
N ALA A 108 0.10 -11.52 2.94
CA ALA A 108 0.79 -12.33 1.94
C ALA A 108 -0.19 -13.23 1.18
N THR A 109 -1.03 -13.98 1.89
CA THR A 109 -2.05 -14.86 1.28
C THR A 109 -3.04 -14.07 0.42
N ARG A 110 -3.49 -12.90 0.90
CA ARG A 110 -4.36 -12.02 0.10
C ARG A 110 -3.66 -11.49 -1.14
N SER A 111 -2.38 -11.14 -1.04
CA SER A 111 -1.57 -10.67 -2.17
C SER A 111 -1.40 -11.77 -3.21
N GLN A 112 -1.02 -12.98 -2.79
CA GLN A 112 -0.88 -14.13 -3.69
C GLN A 112 -2.19 -14.46 -4.40
N LYS A 113 -3.32 -14.45 -3.69
CA LYS A 113 -4.65 -14.67 -4.28
C LYS A 113 -5.04 -13.60 -5.30
N ARG A 114 -4.58 -12.36 -5.13
CA ARG A 114 -4.80 -11.30 -6.13
C ARG A 114 -3.97 -11.55 -7.38
N LEU A 115 -2.69 -11.89 -7.21
CA LEU A 115 -1.80 -12.22 -8.32
C LEU A 115 -2.29 -13.44 -9.11
N SER A 116 -2.77 -14.50 -8.43
CA SER A 116 -3.32 -15.68 -9.11
C SER A 116 -4.53 -15.32 -9.97
N ARG A 117 -5.44 -14.51 -9.43
CA ARG A 117 -6.63 -14.06 -10.16
C ARG A 117 -6.27 -13.16 -11.35
N GLU A 118 -5.29 -12.28 -11.20
CA GLU A 118 -4.83 -11.43 -12.30
C GLU A 118 -4.20 -12.24 -13.42
N GLN A 119 -3.45 -13.29 -13.08
CA GLN A 119 -2.90 -14.23 -14.04
C GLN A 119 -4.01 -15.05 -14.74
N GLU A 120 -4.96 -15.60 -14.00
CA GLU A 120 -6.10 -16.36 -14.55
C GLU A 120 -6.92 -15.52 -15.56
N ASP A 121 -7.16 -14.24 -15.24
CA ASP A 121 -7.86 -13.33 -16.14
C ASP A 121 -7.03 -13.05 -17.43
N LEU A 122 -5.68 -13.01 -17.35
CA LEU A 122 -4.81 -12.82 -18.51
C LEU A 122 -4.77 -14.08 -19.38
N ASP A 123 -4.72 -15.24 -18.74
CA ASP A 123 -4.78 -16.54 -19.42
C ASP A 123 -6.12 -16.73 -20.14
N LEU A 124 -7.21 -16.17 -19.60
CA LEU A 124 -8.49 -16.12 -20.31
C LEU A 124 -8.46 -15.19 -21.51
N ALA A 125 -7.83 -14.01 -21.39
CA ALA A 125 -7.69 -13.09 -22.53
C ALA A 125 -6.84 -13.70 -23.65
N MET A 126 -5.75 -14.40 -23.32
CA MET A 126 -4.92 -15.12 -24.31
C MET A 126 -5.72 -16.18 -25.04
N ARG A 127 -6.54 -16.97 -24.33
CA ARG A 127 -7.43 -17.96 -24.95
C ARG A 127 -8.45 -17.33 -25.91
N ILE A 128 -9.03 -16.19 -25.56
CA ILE A 128 -9.95 -15.47 -26.46
C ILE A 128 -9.24 -15.06 -27.75
N LEU A 129 -7.99 -14.57 -27.67
CA LEU A 129 -7.21 -14.21 -28.85
C LEU A 129 -6.94 -15.43 -29.75
N GLU A 130 -6.59 -16.55 -29.16
CA GLU A 130 -6.38 -17.81 -29.88
C GLU A 130 -7.68 -18.32 -30.54
N GLU A 131 -8.80 -18.30 -29.81
CA GLU A 131 -10.13 -18.65 -30.33
C GLU A 131 -10.57 -17.74 -31.49
N ASP A 132 -10.21 -16.45 -31.42
CA ASP A 132 -10.44 -15.45 -32.47
C ASP A 132 -9.47 -15.59 -33.66
N GLY A 133 -8.51 -16.53 -33.60
CA GLY A 133 -7.52 -16.78 -34.64
C GLY A 133 -6.49 -15.66 -34.79
N ILE A 134 -6.14 -15.01 -33.68
CA ILE A 134 -5.10 -13.98 -33.63
C ILE A 134 -3.77 -14.66 -33.27
N ASP A 135 -2.84 -14.67 -34.21
CA ASP A 135 -1.56 -15.35 -34.05
C ASP A 135 -0.72 -14.77 -32.90
N GLU A 136 -0.15 -15.67 -32.09
CA GLU A 136 0.84 -15.34 -31.06
C GLU A 136 2.10 -14.75 -31.72
N GLY A 137 2.27 -13.44 -31.60
CA GLY A 137 3.35 -12.69 -32.25
C GLY A 137 2.90 -11.69 -33.30
N SER A 138 1.61 -11.66 -33.63
CA SER A 138 1.03 -10.56 -34.42
C SER A 138 1.03 -9.25 -33.62
N ASP A 139 1.06 -8.11 -34.31
CA ASP A 139 0.96 -6.81 -33.66
C ASP A 139 -0.33 -6.68 -32.85
N LEU A 140 -1.44 -7.22 -33.36
CA LEU A 140 -2.73 -7.24 -32.66
C LEU A 140 -2.66 -8.03 -31.35
N TYR A 141 -1.97 -9.17 -31.34
CA TYR A 141 -1.72 -9.93 -30.12
C TYR A 141 -0.93 -9.09 -29.12
N CYS A 142 0.19 -8.49 -29.55
CA CYS A 142 1.01 -7.64 -28.68
C CYS A 142 0.23 -6.44 -28.12
N MET A 143 -0.58 -5.78 -28.94
CA MET A 143 -1.47 -4.69 -28.51
C MET A 143 -2.48 -5.18 -27.47
N ALA A 144 -3.15 -6.30 -27.72
CA ALA A 144 -4.14 -6.86 -26.80
C ALA A 144 -3.53 -7.22 -25.45
N ILE A 145 -2.37 -7.88 -25.43
CA ILE A 145 -1.65 -8.21 -24.20
C ILE A 145 -1.24 -6.95 -23.44
N TYR A 146 -0.77 -5.91 -24.14
CA TYR A 146 -0.43 -4.64 -23.52
C TYR A 146 -1.65 -3.99 -22.86
N LEU A 147 -2.77 -3.88 -23.57
CA LEU A 147 -4.01 -3.29 -23.06
C LEU A 147 -4.57 -4.09 -21.87
N CYS A 148 -4.45 -5.42 -21.89
CA CYS A 148 -4.91 -6.31 -20.82
C CYS A 148 -4.04 -6.30 -19.55
N LYS A 149 -2.89 -5.60 -19.55
CA LYS A 149 -2.14 -5.33 -18.31
C LYS A 149 -2.98 -4.54 -17.31
N ASN A 150 -3.87 -3.68 -17.79
CA ASN A 150 -4.81 -2.96 -16.94
C ASN A 150 -5.98 -3.88 -16.55
N VAL A 151 -6.23 -4.01 -15.24
CA VAL A 151 -7.30 -4.86 -14.67
C VAL A 151 -8.70 -4.52 -15.17
N VAL A 152 -8.98 -3.25 -15.46
CA VAL A 152 -10.29 -2.80 -15.96
C VAL A 152 -10.46 -3.24 -17.41
N ASN A 153 -9.43 -2.99 -18.22
CA ASN A 153 -9.39 -3.37 -19.63
C ASN A 153 -9.55 -4.88 -19.79
N ARG A 154 -8.78 -5.67 -19.03
CA ARG A 154 -8.84 -7.13 -19.06
C ARG A 154 -10.21 -7.68 -18.67
N ARG A 155 -10.86 -7.09 -17.66
CA ARG A 155 -12.23 -7.46 -17.27
C ARG A 155 -13.27 -7.10 -18.32
N ALA A 156 -13.04 -6.04 -19.09
CA ALA A 156 -13.92 -5.67 -20.20
C ALA A 156 -13.71 -6.64 -21.37
N PHE A 157 -12.46 -6.89 -21.73
CA PHE A 157 -12.06 -7.76 -22.83
C PHE A 157 -12.55 -9.20 -22.64
N THR A 158 -12.39 -9.78 -21.45
CA THR A 158 -12.85 -11.15 -21.13
C THR A 158 -14.37 -11.34 -21.15
N LYS A 159 -15.14 -10.26 -21.25
CA LYS A 159 -16.60 -10.30 -21.42
C LYS A 159 -17.04 -10.20 -22.88
N MET A 160 -16.11 -9.90 -23.78
CA MET A 160 -16.38 -9.88 -25.22
C MET A 160 -16.69 -11.29 -25.70
N LYS A 161 -17.59 -11.41 -26.68
CA LYS A 161 -18.10 -12.70 -27.17
C LYS A 161 -17.91 -12.88 -28.68
N THR A 162 -17.50 -11.83 -29.37
CA THR A 162 -17.41 -11.81 -30.83
C THR A 162 -16.03 -11.35 -31.23
N ARG A 163 -15.46 -12.03 -32.23
CA ARG A 163 -14.18 -11.71 -32.82
C ARG A 163 -14.10 -10.27 -33.29
N GLU A 164 -15.12 -9.80 -34.00
CA GLU A 164 -15.18 -8.44 -34.52
C GLU A 164 -15.21 -7.42 -33.37
N GLY A 165 -15.88 -7.77 -32.28
CA GLY A 165 -15.91 -6.97 -31.06
C GLY A 165 -14.53 -6.88 -30.41
N CYS A 166 -13.82 -8.01 -30.28
CA CYS A 166 -12.46 -8.06 -29.74
C CYS A 166 -11.51 -7.19 -30.58
N LEU A 167 -11.51 -7.35 -31.90
CA LEU A 167 -10.68 -6.57 -32.82
C LEU A 167 -10.96 -5.07 -32.73
N HIS A 168 -12.23 -4.68 -32.79
CA HIS A 168 -12.63 -3.27 -32.66
C HIS A 168 -12.19 -2.71 -31.31
N TRP A 169 -12.39 -3.48 -30.23
CA TRP A 169 -12.01 -3.05 -28.89
C TRP A 169 -10.51 -2.81 -28.76
N ILE A 170 -9.68 -3.70 -29.34
CA ILE A 170 -8.22 -3.55 -29.33
C ILE A 170 -7.83 -2.26 -30.06
N GLN A 171 -8.31 -2.04 -31.29
CA GLN A 171 -8.02 -0.82 -32.06
C GLN A 171 -8.48 0.44 -31.33
N PHE A 172 -9.73 0.48 -30.86
CA PHE A 172 -10.29 1.64 -30.19
C PHE A 172 -9.50 2.04 -28.93
N ASN A 173 -9.14 1.07 -28.08
CA ASN A 173 -8.40 1.37 -26.86
C ASN A 173 -6.93 1.68 -27.14
N TRP A 174 -6.33 1.05 -28.16
CA TRP A 174 -4.97 1.35 -28.58
C TRP A 174 -4.83 2.78 -29.09
N GLU A 175 -5.74 3.23 -29.96
CA GLU A 175 -5.77 4.61 -30.45
C GLU A 175 -6.03 5.63 -29.32
N ARG A 176 -6.80 5.23 -28.31
CA ARG A 176 -7.11 6.08 -27.16
C ARG A 176 -5.91 6.22 -26.20
N GLU A 177 -5.13 5.17 -25.98
CA GLU A 177 -3.95 5.23 -25.09
C GLU A 177 -2.74 5.92 -25.75
N ASN A 178 -2.69 5.97 -27.08
CA ASN A 178 -1.58 6.58 -27.84
C ASN A 178 -1.91 7.98 -28.42
N LYS A 179 -2.99 8.61 -27.94
CA LYS A 179 -3.38 9.99 -28.25
C LYS A 179 -3.05 10.91 -27.09
#